data_AF-S2KTN7-F1
#
_entry.id   AF-S2KTN7-F1
#
_cell.length_a   1.000
_cell.length_b   1.000
_cell.length_c   1.000
_cell.angle_alpha   90.00
_cell.angle_beta   90.00
_cell.angle_gamma   90.00
#
_symmetry.space_group_name_H-M   'P 1'
#
loop_
_entity.id
_entity.type
_entity.pdbx_description
1 polymer ?
#
loop_
_entity_poly.entity_id
_entity_poly.type
_entity_poly.pdbx_seq_one_letter_code
_entity_poly.pdbx_strand_id
1 'polypeptide(L)'
;REIEKAKEEAKAQEIAKAKEEAQAREIEKAKEEAKAKEATKTQEVSKNNTQSAKRELTVVATAYTADPSENGTYGGRVLTAMGHDLTANPNMRIIAVDPKVIPLGSKVWVEGYGEAIAGDTGSAIKGNRIDVLMGSKSKAMNWGRQTVKVKIL
;
A
#
# COMPACT_ATOMS: atom_id res chain seq x y z
N ARG A 1 -46.94 38.67 24.90
CA ARG A 1 -45.90 38.56 23.85
C ARG A 1 -44.57 37.99 24.38
N GLU A 2 -44.31 37.96 25.70
CA GLU A 2 -43.04 37.41 26.26
C GLU A 2 -43.02 35.89 26.50
N ILE A 3 -44.17 35.23 26.63
CA ILE A 3 -44.25 33.80 26.98
C ILE A 3 -43.94 32.87 25.78
N GLU A 4 -44.14 33.36 24.56
CA GLU A 4 -43.94 32.58 23.32
C GLU A 4 -42.45 32.50 22.94
N LYS A 5 -41.69 33.58 23.19
CA LYS A 5 -40.24 33.65 22.91
C LYS A 5 -39.43 32.71 23.82
N ALA A 6 -39.80 32.58 25.09
CA ALA A 6 -39.12 31.69 26.04
C ALA A 6 -39.32 30.19 25.71
N LYS A 7 -40.43 29.83 25.07
CA LYS A 7 -40.75 28.45 24.71
C LYS A 7 -40.01 27.98 23.44
N GLU A 8 -39.70 28.92 22.55
CA GLU A 8 -38.94 28.67 21.32
C GLU A 8 -37.43 28.52 21.61
N GLU A 9 -36.88 29.33 22.50
CA GLU A 9 -35.47 29.25 22.93
C GLU A 9 -35.15 27.94 23.68
N ALA A 10 -36.06 27.44 24.52
CA ALA A 10 -35.90 26.16 25.20
C ALA A 10 -35.87 24.97 24.21
N LYS A 11 -36.70 25.01 23.17
CA LYS A 11 -36.78 23.95 22.15
C LYS A 11 -35.54 23.95 21.24
N ALA A 12 -34.96 25.11 20.98
CA ALA A 12 -33.71 25.24 20.21
C ALA A 12 -32.49 24.68 20.96
N GLN A 13 -32.43 24.87 22.29
CA GLN A 13 -31.33 24.35 23.12
C GLN A 13 -31.37 22.82 23.26
N GLU A 14 -32.57 22.22 23.32
CA GLU A 14 -32.73 20.77 23.40
C GLU A 14 -32.29 20.06 22.10
N ILE A 15 -32.59 20.66 20.94
CA ILE A 15 -32.17 20.13 19.62
C ILE A 15 -30.66 20.26 19.42
N ALA A 16 -30.04 21.36 19.90
CA ALA A 16 -28.60 21.55 19.81
C ALA A 16 -27.83 20.50 20.65
N LYS A 17 -28.28 20.25 21.89
CA LYS A 17 -27.68 19.25 22.77
C LYS A 17 -27.82 17.82 22.22
N ALA A 18 -28.98 17.49 21.66
CA ALA A 18 -29.21 16.18 21.05
C ALA A 18 -28.32 15.93 19.81
N LYS A 19 -28.01 16.98 19.03
CA LYS A 19 -27.16 16.88 17.84
C LYS A 19 -25.68 16.73 18.19
N GLU A 20 -25.22 17.39 19.25
CA GLU A 20 -23.84 17.30 19.75
C GLU A 20 -23.56 15.91 20.37
N GLU A 21 -24.51 15.36 21.14
CA GLU A 21 -24.40 14.01 21.70
C GLU A 21 -24.42 12.92 20.61
N ALA A 22 -25.16 13.11 19.52
CA ALA A 22 -25.15 12.19 18.38
C ALA A 22 -23.80 12.22 17.64
N GLN A 23 -23.25 13.41 17.41
CA GLN A 23 -21.97 13.59 16.70
C GLN A 23 -20.78 13.03 17.51
N ALA A 24 -20.81 13.15 18.83
CA ALA A 24 -19.77 12.57 19.70
C ALA A 24 -19.74 11.04 19.65
N ARG A 25 -20.92 10.39 19.64
CA ARG A 25 -21.03 8.92 19.57
C ARG A 25 -20.58 8.35 18.22
N GLU A 26 -20.79 9.09 17.14
CA GLU A 26 -20.39 8.68 15.79
C GLU A 26 -18.86 8.75 15.62
N ILE A 27 -18.21 9.75 16.21
CA ILE A 27 -16.74 9.90 16.22
C ILE A 27 -16.06 8.81 17.07
N GLU A 28 -16.65 8.44 18.20
CA GLU A 28 -16.12 7.38 19.07
C GLU A 28 -16.19 6.01 18.38
N LYS A 29 -17.33 5.69 17.75
CA LYS A 29 -17.51 4.46 16.99
C LYS A 29 -16.55 4.36 15.79
N ALA A 30 -16.33 5.47 15.08
CA ALA A 30 -15.39 5.52 13.96
C ALA A 30 -13.93 5.33 14.42
N LYS A 31 -13.54 5.85 15.59
CA LYS A 31 -12.21 5.63 16.18
C LYS A 31 -12.01 4.18 16.63
N GLU A 32 -13.04 3.56 17.18
CA GLU A 32 -12.97 2.16 17.62
C GLU A 32 -12.87 1.19 16.42
N GLU A 33 -13.62 1.44 15.34
CA GLU A 33 -13.53 0.69 14.09
C GLU A 33 -12.17 0.88 13.39
N ALA A 34 -11.58 2.08 13.44
CA ALA A 34 -10.24 2.34 12.92
C ALA A 34 -9.16 1.58 13.72
N LYS A 35 -9.27 1.60 15.05
CA LYS A 35 -8.33 0.91 15.95
C LYS A 35 -8.43 -0.61 15.88
N ALA A 36 -9.63 -1.15 15.65
CA ALA A 36 -9.86 -2.58 15.43
C ALA A 36 -9.27 -3.07 14.09
N LYS A 37 -9.35 -2.25 13.03
CA LYS A 37 -8.72 -2.53 11.71
C LYS A 37 -7.19 -2.43 11.77
N GLU A 38 -6.67 -1.52 12.57
CA GLU A 38 -5.22 -1.36 12.77
C GLU A 38 -4.63 -2.49 13.63
N ALA A 39 -5.35 -2.94 14.65
CA ALA A 39 -4.96 -4.07 15.50
C ALA A 39 -4.98 -5.42 14.75
N THR A 40 -5.95 -5.64 13.85
CA THR A 40 -5.98 -6.85 13.01
C THR A 40 -4.87 -6.87 11.97
N LYS A 41 -4.55 -5.73 11.34
CA LYS A 41 -3.42 -5.61 10.40
C LYS A 41 -2.07 -5.87 11.08
N THR A 42 -1.90 -5.46 12.34
CA THR A 42 -0.65 -5.64 13.09
C THR A 42 -0.45 -7.10 13.57
N GLN A 43 -1.53 -7.84 13.83
CA GLN A 43 -1.47 -9.25 14.24
C GLN A 43 -1.23 -10.23 13.08
N GLU A 44 -1.66 -9.90 11.86
CA GLU A 44 -1.35 -10.73 10.68
C GLU A 44 0.10 -10.57 10.21
N VAL A 45 0.65 -9.36 10.29
CA VAL A 45 2.06 -9.10 9.96
C VAL A 45 3.00 -9.87 10.88
N SER A 46 2.67 -9.98 12.17
CA SER A 46 3.50 -10.67 13.16
C SER A 46 3.44 -12.21 13.08
N LYS A 47 2.33 -12.81 12.64
CA LYS A 47 2.25 -14.26 12.40
C LYS A 47 2.94 -14.70 11.10
N ASN A 48 2.93 -13.85 10.07
CA ASN A 48 3.61 -14.15 8.81
C ASN A 48 5.14 -14.01 8.91
N ASN A 49 5.64 -13.14 9.78
CA ASN A 49 7.07 -12.87 9.92
C ASN A 49 7.88 -14.10 10.40
N THR A 50 7.27 -14.99 11.19
CA THR A 50 7.93 -16.22 11.67
C THR A 50 8.07 -17.29 10.58
N GLN A 51 7.31 -17.22 9.48
CA GLN A 51 7.41 -18.14 8.33
C GLN A 51 8.16 -17.52 7.13
N SER A 52 8.52 -16.24 7.20
CA SER A 52 9.32 -15.52 6.19
C SER A 52 10.79 -15.97 6.15
N ALA A 53 11.27 -16.62 7.22
CA ALA A 53 12.58 -17.26 7.22
C ALA A 53 12.59 -18.46 6.25
N LYS A 54 13.08 -18.24 5.02
CA LYS A 54 13.35 -19.24 3.95
C LYS A 54 12.19 -19.64 3.01
N ARG A 55 11.30 -18.74 2.62
CA ARG A 55 10.48 -18.99 1.40
C ARG A 55 11.28 -18.62 0.15
N GLU A 56 11.79 -19.62 -0.55
CA GLU A 56 12.29 -19.51 -1.92
C GLU A 56 11.16 -19.85 -2.91
N LEU A 57 10.99 -19.01 -3.92
CA LEU A 57 9.93 -19.09 -4.91
C LEU A 57 10.54 -19.04 -6.31
N THR A 58 10.05 -19.87 -7.22
CA THR A 58 10.33 -19.73 -8.65
C THR A 58 9.21 -18.90 -9.28
N VAL A 59 9.57 -17.78 -9.90
CA VAL A 59 8.62 -16.80 -10.45
C VAL A 59 9.00 -16.42 -11.87
N VAL A 60 8.02 -15.93 -12.63
CA VAL A 60 8.28 -15.22 -13.89
C VAL A 60 8.59 -13.76 -13.58
N ALA A 61 9.76 -13.28 -13.95
CA ALA A 61 10.19 -11.89 -13.79
C ALA A 61 10.19 -11.17 -15.15
N THR A 62 9.60 -9.98 -15.16
CA THR A 62 9.78 -8.95 -16.19
C THR A 62 10.53 -7.76 -15.60
N ALA A 63 10.77 -6.72 -16.40
CA ALA A 63 11.28 -5.46 -15.91
C ALA A 63 10.42 -4.28 -16.39
N TYR A 64 10.30 -3.26 -15.54
CA TYR A 64 9.66 -1.99 -15.84
C TYR A 64 10.60 -0.82 -15.55
N THR A 65 10.21 0.37 -15.99
CA THR A 65 10.98 1.59 -15.77
C THR A 65 10.18 2.60 -14.96
N ALA A 66 10.86 3.60 -14.42
CA ALA A 66 10.24 4.74 -13.75
C ALA A 66 9.70 5.81 -14.73
N ASP A 67 9.61 5.51 -16.03
CA ASP A 67 9.21 6.48 -17.05
C ASP A 67 7.74 6.90 -16.84
N PRO A 68 7.45 8.20 -16.62
CA PRO A 68 6.09 8.71 -16.47
C PRO A 68 5.16 8.44 -17.65
N SER A 69 5.69 8.20 -18.86
CA SER A 69 4.90 7.87 -20.05
C SER A 69 4.42 6.41 -20.06
N GLU A 70 5.09 5.53 -19.31
CA GLU A 70 4.78 4.10 -19.21
C GLU A 70 3.95 3.77 -17.94
N ASN A 71 3.79 4.75 -17.04
CA ASN A 71 3.20 4.57 -15.71
C ASN A 71 2.12 5.61 -15.40
N GLY A 72 1.24 5.29 -14.44
CA GLY A 72 0.36 6.28 -13.85
C GLY A 72 1.15 7.33 -13.06
N THR A 73 0.80 8.61 -13.20
CA THR A 73 1.49 9.70 -12.50
C THR A 73 0.58 10.43 -11.55
N TYR A 74 1.14 10.87 -10.42
CA TYR A 74 0.45 11.64 -9.40
C TYR A 74 1.22 12.94 -9.19
N GLY A 75 0.70 14.04 -9.74
CA GLY A 75 1.41 15.32 -9.72
C GLY A 75 2.75 15.27 -10.47
N GLY A 76 2.82 14.51 -11.57
CA GLY A 76 4.03 14.35 -12.38
C GLY A 76 5.06 13.36 -11.83
N ARG A 77 4.74 12.64 -10.76
CA ARG A 77 5.62 11.64 -10.13
C ARG A 77 5.09 10.23 -10.33
N VAL A 78 6.00 9.29 -10.56
CA VAL A 78 5.71 7.86 -10.57
C VAL A 78 5.89 7.33 -9.15
N LEU A 79 4.78 6.94 -8.53
CA LEU A 79 4.75 6.47 -7.16
C LEU A 79 4.43 4.97 -7.12
N THR A 80 5.16 4.22 -6.30
CA THR A 80 4.85 2.81 -6.04
C THR A 80 3.63 2.67 -5.13
N ALA A 81 3.11 1.45 -4.99
CA ALA A 81 2.04 1.13 -4.03
C ALA A 81 2.37 1.51 -2.57
N MET A 82 3.65 1.54 -2.21
CA MET A 82 4.13 2.00 -0.89
C MET A 82 4.47 3.50 -0.84
N GLY A 83 4.30 4.23 -1.94
CA GLY A 83 4.51 5.68 -2.02
C GLY A 83 5.95 6.09 -2.29
N HIS A 84 6.82 5.19 -2.77
CA HIS A 84 8.18 5.56 -3.16
C HIS A 84 8.17 6.34 -4.47
N ASP A 85 8.88 7.46 -4.51
CA ASP A 85 9.04 8.30 -5.71
C ASP A 85 10.15 7.75 -6.62
N LEU A 86 9.74 7.08 -7.68
CA LEU A 86 10.64 6.49 -8.67
C LEU A 86 11.16 7.51 -9.68
N THR A 87 10.48 8.65 -9.87
CA THR A 87 10.94 9.73 -10.74
C THR A 87 12.18 10.39 -10.16
N ALA A 88 12.21 10.58 -8.84
CA ALA A 88 13.40 11.06 -8.13
C ALA A 88 14.48 9.98 -7.97
N ASN A 89 14.09 8.70 -7.90
CA ASN A 89 15.00 7.60 -7.60
C ASN A 89 14.79 6.40 -8.55
N PRO A 90 15.13 6.52 -9.84
CA PRO A 90 14.83 5.50 -10.85
C PRO A 90 15.64 4.21 -10.69
N ASN A 91 16.70 4.23 -9.87
CA ASN A 91 17.55 3.07 -9.59
C ASN A 91 17.25 2.44 -8.22
N MET A 92 16.11 2.76 -7.59
CA MET A 92 15.70 2.05 -6.38
C MET A 92 15.57 0.56 -6.67
N ARG A 93 15.95 -0.25 -5.68
CA ARG A 93 15.84 -1.71 -5.75
C ARG A 93 14.44 -2.09 -5.30
N ILE A 94 13.43 -1.69 -6.08
CA ILE A 94 12.02 -1.99 -5.83
C ILE A 94 11.52 -3.00 -6.86
N ILE A 95 10.73 -3.96 -6.40
CA ILE A 95 10.00 -4.88 -7.27
C ILE A 95 8.49 -4.73 -7.06
N ALA A 96 7.74 -4.91 -8.14
CA ALA A 96 6.30 -5.09 -8.10
C ALA A 96 5.98 -6.57 -7.88
N VAL A 97 5.03 -6.85 -6.99
CA VAL A 97 4.65 -8.21 -6.58
C VAL A 97 3.13 -8.39 -6.48
N ASP A 98 2.69 -9.65 -6.35
CA ASP A 98 1.38 -9.97 -5.78
C ASP A 98 1.48 -10.04 -4.23
N PRO A 99 0.83 -9.13 -3.47
CA PRO A 99 0.88 -9.12 -2.01
C PRO A 99 0.40 -10.41 -1.33
N LYS A 100 -0.39 -11.24 -2.02
CA LYS A 100 -0.82 -12.55 -1.50
C LYS A 100 0.29 -13.60 -1.52
N VAL A 101 1.30 -13.41 -2.35
CA VAL A 101 2.43 -14.35 -2.52
C VAL A 101 3.68 -13.80 -1.83
N ILE A 102 4.02 -12.54 -2.07
CA ILE A 102 5.12 -11.82 -1.42
C ILE A 102 4.52 -10.59 -0.76
N PRO A 103 4.47 -10.51 0.59
CA PRO A 103 3.91 -9.36 1.27
C PRO A 103 4.62 -8.05 0.89
N LEU A 104 3.86 -6.96 0.80
CA LEU A 104 4.45 -5.63 0.60
C LEU A 104 5.32 -5.25 1.80
N GLY A 105 6.45 -4.61 1.52
CA GLY A 105 7.47 -4.24 2.49
C GLY A 105 8.49 -5.35 2.79
N SER A 106 8.29 -6.57 2.29
CA SER A 106 9.28 -7.64 2.44
C SER A 106 10.60 -7.27 1.76
N LYS A 107 11.71 -7.57 2.44
CA LYS A 107 13.02 -7.64 1.81
C LYS A 107 13.11 -8.97 1.06
N VAL A 108 13.63 -8.92 -0.16
CA VAL A 108 13.79 -10.10 -0.99
C VAL A 108 15.15 -10.10 -1.64
N TRP A 109 15.64 -11.26 -2.04
CA TRP A 109 16.74 -11.43 -2.98
C TRP A 109 16.19 -12.04 -4.27
N VAL A 110 16.47 -11.41 -5.40
CA VAL A 110 16.05 -11.87 -6.73
C VAL A 110 17.29 -12.33 -7.49
N GLU A 111 17.27 -13.56 -7.99
CA GLU A 111 18.36 -14.10 -8.80
C GLU A 111 18.64 -13.22 -10.02
N GLY A 112 19.90 -12.85 -10.23
CA GLY A 112 20.34 -11.97 -11.32
C GLY A 112 20.11 -10.47 -11.09
N TYR A 113 19.29 -10.07 -10.12
CA TYR A 113 19.01 -8.65 -9.80
C TYR A 113 19.56 -8.23 -8.44
N GLY A 114 19.59 -9.15 -7.47
CA GLY A 114 20.06 -8.96 -6.10
C GLY A 114 18.93 -8.65 -5.11
N GLU A 115 19.32 -8.17 -3.93
CA GLU A 115 18.39 -7.68 -2.91
C GLU A 115 17.47 -6.56 -3.41
N ALA A 116 16.23 -6.54 -2.93
CA ALA A 116 15.22 -5.55 -3.29
C ALA A 116 14.14 -5.48 -2.21
N ILE A 117 13.27 -4.47 -2.33
CA ILE A 117 12.08 -4.30 -1.51
C ILE A 117 10.87 -4.62 -2.38
N ALA A 118 9.96 -5.46 -1.87
CA ALA A 118 8.61 -5.64 -2.40
C ALA A 118 7.78 -4.37 -2.15
N GLY A 119 8.05 -3.33 -2.92
CA GLY A 119 7.56 -1.96 -2.68
C GLY A 119 6.41 -1.52 -3.58
N ASP A 120 6.04 -2.35 -4.55
CA ASP A 120 5.07 -1.99 -5.57
C ASP A 120 4.12 -3.13 -5.94
N THR A 121 3.08 -2.81 -6.70
CA THR A 121 2.10 -3.77 -7.23
C THR A 121 1.73 -3.42 -8.67
N GLY A 122 1.39 -4.43 -9.47
CA GLY A 122 0.85 -4.23 -10.81
C GLY A 122 -0.45 -4.99 -11.03
N SER A 123 -1.29 -4.49 -11.94
CA SER A 123 -2.50 -5.20 -12.36
C SER A 123 -2.17 -6.53 -13.05
N ALA A 124 -1.09 -6.57 -13.84
CA ALA A 124 -0.59 -7.76 -14.53
C ALA A 124 0.32 -8.66 -13.67
N ILE A 125 0.68 -8.20 -12.46
CA ILE A 125 1.59 -8.90 -11.53
C ILE A 125 0.74 -9.63 -10.50
N LYS A 126 0.42 -10.89 -10.82
CA LYS A 126 -0.47 -11.77 -10.04
C LYS A 126 0.16 -13.16 -9.91
N GLY A 127 -0.02 -13.78 -8.75
CA GLY A 127 0.56 -15.09 -8.42
C GLY A 127 2.10 -15.05 -8.39
N ASN A 128 2.72 -16.08 -8.94
CA ASN A 128 4.19 -16.22 -9.00
C ASN A 128 4.80 -15.40 -10.15
N ARG A 129 4.50 -14.10 -10.19
CA ARG A 129 5.05 -13.14 -11.14
C ARG A 129 5.56 -11.92 -10.39
N ILE A 130 6.68 -11.38 -10.84
CA ILE A 130 7.26 -10.13 -10.35
C ILE A 130 7.65 -9.21 -11.51
N ASP A 131 7.81 -7.93 -11.22
CA ASP A 131 8.38 -6.94 -12.12
C ASP A 131 9.53 -6.20 -11.42
N VAL A 132 10.72 -6.15 -12.01
CA VAL A 132 11.89 -5.49 -11.40
C VAL A 132 12.06 -4.07 -11.92
N LEU A 133 12.31 -3.10 -11.04
CA LEU A 133 12.58 -1.72 -11.45
C LEU A 133 13.96 -1.62 -12.09
N MET A 134 14.00 -1.08 -13.29
CA MET A 134 15.23 -0.77 -14.01
C MET A 134 15.32 0.73 -14.29
N GLY A 135 16.49 1.32 -14.03
CA GLY A 135 16.70 2.75 -14.26
C GLY A 135 16.75 3.18 -15.72
N SER A 136 16.67 2.25 -16.68
CA SER A 136 16.55 2.61 -18.11
C SER A 136 15.86 1.53 -18.92
N LYS A 137 15.23 1.95 -20.02
CA LYS A 137 14.57 1.05 -20.98
C LYS A 137 15.51 0.03 -21.60
N SER A 138 16.76 0.41 -21.89
CA SER A 138 17.77 -0.52 -22.40
C SER A 138 18.07 -1.64 -21.39
N LYS A 139 18.18 -1.32 -20.09
CA LYS A 139 18.35 -2.34 -19.06
C LYS A 139 17.13 -3.25 -18.92
N ALA A 140 15.92 -2.69 -18.98
CA ALA A 140 14.70 -3.48 -18.95
C ALA A 140 14.59 -4.45 -20.15
N MET A 141 14.94 -3.98 -21.35
CA MET A 141 14.96 -4.82 -22.56
C MET A 141 16.01 -5.93 -22.49
N ASN A 142 17.21 -5.62 -21.98
CA ASN A 142 18.27 -6.62 -21.79
C ASN A 142 17.91 -7.66 -20.72
N TRP A 143 17.16 -7.26 -19.69
CA TRP A 143 16.63 -8.18 -18.69
C TRP A 143 15.61 -9.15 -19.29
N GLY A 144 14.72 -8.65 -20.15
CA GLY A 144 13.70 -9.44 -20.83
C GLY A 144 12.72 -10.11 -19.87
N ARG A 145 12.02 -11.15 -20.35
CA ARG A 145 11.19 -12.01 -19.52
C ARG A 145 11.92 -13.30 -19.23
N GLN A 146 12.10 -13.62 -17.95
CA GLN A 146 12.84 -14.79 -17.51
C GLN A 146 12.22 -15.42 -16.27
N THR A 147 12.52 -16.70 -16.05
CA THR A 147 12.13 -17.40 -14.82
C THR A 147 13.31 -17.33 -13.85
N VAL A 148 13.07 -16.80 -12.65
CA VAL A 148 14.11 -16.55 -11.64
C VAL A 148 13.68 -17.05 -10.27
N LYS A 149 14.65 -17.29 -9.40
CA LYS A 149 14.41 -17.56 -7.99
C LYS A 149 14.32 -16.27 -7.18
N VAL A 150 13.37 -16.22 -6.27
CA VAL A 150 13.20 -15.13 -5.29
C VAL A 150 13.20 -15.71 -3.89
N LYS A 151 14.00 -15.14 -3.00
CA LYS A 151 14.04 -15.48 -1.58
C LYS A 151 13.50 -14.32 -0.77
N ILE A 152 12.53 -14.59 0.10
CA ILE A 152 12.10 -13.62 1.12
C ILE A 152 13.12 -13.67 2.26
N LEU A 153 13.61 -12.50 2.69
CA LEU A 153 14.69 -12.31 3.67
C LEU A 153 14.16 -11.92 5.05
#